data_AF-X1VSY9-F1
#
_entry.id   AF-X1VSY9-F1
#
_cell.length_a   1.000
_cell.length_b   1.000
_cell.length_c   1.000
_cell.angle_alpha   90.00
_cell.angle_beta   90.00
_cell.angle_gamma   90.00
#
_symmetry.space_group_name_H-M   'P 1'
#
loop_
_entity.id
_entity.type
_entity.pdbx_description
1 polymer ?
#
loop_
_entity_poly.entity_id
_entity_poly.type
_entity_poly.pdbx_seq_one_letter_code
_entity_poly.pdbx_strand_id
1 'polypeptide(L)' 'MAKLKAPLLSFGASGAIAKAVVYFPWKGLNVAREYVIPSNPRTKLQTDQRDYLTDAVETIHAFQART' A
#
# COMPACT_ATOMS: atom_id res chain seq x y z
N MET A 1 7.53 17.67 -0.50
CA MET A 1 6.26 17.79 0.23
C MET A 1 6.10 19.21 0.71
N ALA A 2 4.97 19.84 0.43
CA ALA A 2 4.65 21.14 1.00
C ALA A 2 4.52 21.00 2.53
N LYS A 3 5.22 21.82 3.30
CA LYS A 3 5.00 21.95 4.74
C LYS A 3 3.74 22.79 4.94
N LEU A 4 2.69 22.23 5.53
CA LEU A 4 1.41 22.90 5.71
C LEU A 4 1.30 23.54 7.09
N LYS A 5 0.55 24.64 7.21
CA LYS A 5 0.16 25.20 8.51
C LYS A 5 -1.06 24.43 9.05
N ALA A 6 -0.91 23.82 10.22
CA ALA A 6 -1.90 23.10 11.05
C ALA A 6 -3.00 22.23 10.34
N PRO A 7 -2.62 21.36 9.40
CA PRO A 7 -3.42 20.60 8.41
C PRO A 7 -4.43 21.34 7.54
N LEU A 8 -4.02 22.52 7.05
CA LEU A 8 -4.83 23.64 6.54
C LEU A 8 -5.62 24.40 7.62
N LEU A 9 -5.42 24.03 8.90
CA LEU A 9 -5.95 24.57 10.18
C LEU A 9 -7.10 23.79 10.86
N SER A 10 -7.20 22.47 10.66
CA SER A 10 -7.89 21.59 11.62
C SER A 10 -6.90 20.60 12.23
N PHE A 11 -6.56 20.84 13.50
CA PHE A 11 -5.43 20.33 14.31
C PHE A 11 -5.38 18.81 14.53
N GLY A 12 -5.23 18.07 13.44
CA GLY A 12 -5.25 16.61 13.43
C GLY A 12 -6.03 16.01 12.26
N ALA A 13 -6.40 16.82 11.26
CA ALA A 13 -7.11 16.33 10.09
C ALA A 13 -6.37 15.17 9.44
N SER A 14 -7.11 14.07 9.22
CA SER A 14 -6.63 12.87 8.59
C SER A 14 -7.63 12.39 7.54
N GLY A 15 -7.12 11.77 6.48
CA GLY A 15 -7.96 11.19 5.43
C GLY A 15 -7.87 11.92 4.10
N ALA A 16 -8.60 11.38 3.11
CA ALA A 16 -8.57 11.83 1.72
C ALA A 16 -9.77 12.74 1.41
N ILE A 17 -9.52 13.86 0.76
CA ILE A 17 -10.57 14.74 0.21
C ILE A 17 -10.67 14.49 -1.29
N ALA A 18 -11.87 14.13 -1.75
CA ALA A 18 -12.23 13.97 -3.15
C ALA A 18 -11.27 13.09 -3.99
N LYS A 19 -10.54 12.14 -3.36
CA LYS A 19 -9.47 11.36 -4.00
C LYS A 19 -8.43 12.24 -4.73
N ALA A 20 -8.20 13.44 -4.23
CA ALA A 20 -7.22 14.38 -4.78
C ALA A 20 -6.07 14.60 -3.80
N VAL A 21 -6.37 14.81 -2.52
CA VAL A 21 -5.37 15.14 -1.48
C VAL A 21 -5.62 14.34 -0.21
N VAL A 22 -4.55 13.90 0.45
CA VAL A 22 -4.58 13.17 1.73
C VAL A 22 -3.81 13.94 2.80
N TYR A 23 -4.46 14.18 3.94
CA TYR A 23 -3.86 14.77 5.14
C TYR A 23 -3.52 13.67 6.14
N PHE A 24 -2.35 13.76 6.77
CA PHE A 24 -1.92 12.82 7.82
C PHE A 24 -0.68 13.37 8.56
N PRO A 25 -0.41 12.90 9.80
CA PRO A 25 0.85 13.16 10.48
C PRO A 25 1.97 12.30 9.88
N TRP A 26 3.11 12.90 9.58
CA TRP A 26 4.33 12.24 9.11
C TRP A 26 5.53 12.68 9.93
N LYS A 27 6.07 11.77 10.75
CA LYS A 27 7.26 12.03 11.59
C LYS A 27 7.15 13.33 12.41
N GLY A 28 6.00 13.54 13.05
CA GLY A 28 5.73 14.75 13.85
C GLY A 28 5.42 16.02 13.06
N LEU A 29 5.43 15.95 11.71
CA LEU A 29 5.02 17.04 10.84
C LEU A 29 3.63 16.75 10.27
N ASN A 30 2.80 17.77 10.18
CA ASN A 30 1.54 17.61 9.46
C ASN A 30 1.74 17.94 7.98
N VAL A 31 1.36 17.00 7.13
CA VAL A 31 1.65 17.06 5.70
C VAL A 31 0.40 16.75 4.88
N ALA A 32 0.39 17.22 3.64
CA ALA A 32 -0.52 16.68 2.64
C ALA A 32 0.26 16.17 1.44
N ARG A 33 -0.31 15.15 0.82
CA ARG A 33 0.17 14.57 -0.43
C ARG A 33 -0.98 14.37 -1.39
N GLU A 34 -0.65 14.26 -2.66
CA GLU A 34 -1.58 13.82 -3.67
C GLU A 34 -2.11 12.43 -3.33
N TYR A 35 -3.39 12.21 -3.63
CA TYR A 35 -4.01 10.90 -3.52
C TYR A 35 -3.47 9.99 -4.61
N VAL A 36 -2.51 9.14 -4.24
CA VAL A 36 -1.92 8.16 -5.14
C VAL A 36 -2.68 6.85 -4.98
N ILE A 37 -3.28 6.37 -6.08
CA ILE A 37 -3.70 4.98 -6.20
C ILE A 37 -2.47 4.19 -6.64
N PRO A 38 -1.93 3.28 -5.79
CA PRO A 38 -0.80 2.48 -6.20
C PRO A 38 -1.19 1.60 -7.39
N SER A 39 -0.40 1.63 -8.45
CA SER A 39 -0.49 0.60 -9.47
C SER A 39 -0.06 -0.73 -8.85
N ASN A 40 -0.80 -1.81 -9.11
CA ASN A 40 -0.31 -3.18 -8.92
C ASN A 40 -0.14 -3.83 -10.30
N PRO A 41 0.98 -3.56 -11.01
CA PRO A 41 1.23 -4.21 -12.27
C PRO A 41 1.23 -5.73 -12.09
N ARG A 42 0.70 -6.45 -13.08
CA ARG A 42 0.84 -7.90 -13.19
C ARG A 42 1.72 -8.20 -14.39
N THR A 43 2.96 -7.76 -14.33
CA THR A 43 3.92 -8.09 -15.39
C THR A 43 4.15 -9.60 -15.41
N LYS A 44 4.57 -10.14 -16.56
CA LYS A 44 4.87 -11.57 -16.68
C LYS A 44 5.84 -12.04 -15.59
N LEU A 45 6.96 -11.34 -15.41
CA LEU A 45 7.96 -11.68 -14.38
C LEU A 45 7.39 -11.68 -12.95
N GLN A 46 6.49 -10.76 -12.63
CA GLN A 46 5.85 -10.73 -11.30
C GLN A 46 4.87 -11.88 -11.10
N THR A 47 4.16 -12.28 -12.15
CA THR A 47 3.24 -13.41 -12.10
C THR A 47 4.02 -14.72 -12.02
N ASP A 48 5.06 -14.89 -12.82
CA ASP A 48 5.96 -16.05 -12.78
C ASP A 48 6.50 -16.29 -11.35
N GLN A 49 6.92 -15.23 -10.64
CA GLN A 49 7.40 -15.35 -9.26
C GLN A 49 6.30 -15.75 -8.26
N ARG A 50 5.04 -15.31 -8.48
CA ARG A 50 3.91 -15.72 -7.63
C ARG A 50 3.54 -17.18 -7.91
N ASP A 51 3.59 -17.60 -9.17
CA ASP A 51 3.25 -18.95 -9.59
C ASP A 51 4.26 -19.95 -9.00
N TYR A 52 5.56 -19.65 -9.00
CA TYR A 52 6.56 -20.49 -8.32
C TYR A 52 6.27 -20.70 -6.83
N LEU A 53 5.77 -19.68 -6.14
CA LEU A 53 5.40 -19.80 -4.74
C LEU A 53 4.14 -20.66 -4.57
N THR A 54 3.13 -20.46 -5.43
CA THR A 54 1.91 -21.27 -5.44
C THR A 54 2.26 -22.75 -5.62
N ASP A 55 3.05 -23.08 -6.64
CA ASP A 55 3.45 -24.45 -6.96
C ASP A 55 4.23 -25.12 -5.81
N ALA A 56 5.13 -24.37 -5.17
CA ALA A 56 5.89 -24.86 -4.02
C ALA A 56 4.98 -25.17 -2.82
N VAL A 57 4.03 -24.27 -2.52
CA VAL A 57 3.08 -24.46 -1.42
C VAL A 57 2.15 -25.64 -1.68
N GLU A 58 1.63 -25.77 -2.90
CA GLU A 58 0.80 -26.92 -3.30
C GLU A 58 1.55 -28.24 -3.12
N THR A 59 2.81 -28.27 -3.53
CA THR A 59 3.67 -29.44 -3.36
C THR A 59 3.82 -29.81 -1.88
N ILE A 60 4.14 -28.82 -1.02
CA ILE A 60 4.28 -29.04 0.43
C ILE A 60 2.98 -29.59 1.03
N HIS A 61 1.83 -28.99 0.71
CA HIS A 61 0.54 -29.47 1.20
C HIS A 61 0.24 -30.90 0.73
N ALA A 62 0.58 -31.23 -0.52
CA ALA A 62 0.41 -32.58 -1.05
C ALA A 62 1.29 -33.61 -0.32
N PHE A 63 2.47 -33.23 0.15
CA PHE A 63 3.31 -34.10 0.99
C PHE A 63 2.75 -34.23 2.41
N GLN A 64 2.33 -33.13 3.04
CA GLN A 64 1.76 -33.14 4.39
C GLN A 64 0.46 -33.94 4.48
N ALA A 65 -0.35 -33.95 3.42
CA ALA A 65 -1.59 -34.71 3.37
C ALA A 65 -1.37 -36.24 3.29
N ARG A 66 -0.14 -36.72 3.05
CA ARG A 66 0.20 -38.14 2.96
C ARG A 66 0.69 -38.76 4.28
N THR A 67 0.94 -37.93 5.30
CA THR A 67 1.38 -38.33 6.65
C THR A 67 0.23 -38.23 7.63
#